data_AF-A0A0B1SV80-F1
#
_entry.id   AF-A0A0B1SV80-F1
#
_cell.length_a   1.000
_cell.length_b   1.000
_cell.length_c   1.000
_cell.angle_alpha   90.00
_cell.angle_beta   90.00
_cell.angle_gamma   90.00
#
_symmetry.space_group_name_H-M   'P 1'
#
loop_
_entity.id
_entity.type
_entity.pdbx_description
1 polymer ?
#
loop_
_entity_poly.entity_id
_entity_poly.type
_entity_poly.pdbx_seq_one_letter_code
_entity_poly.pdbx_strand_id
1 'polypeptide(L)'
;MSLVDNSDELKNLLGDEAGAKAALKKIFTKIWSSSPEDIAIAVQKYTHRLKEEPSTKLTDLILRLQREFPGDVGVFAPLLLNYFVLKPGQASFLGPNQPHAYLSGDCIECMACSDNTIRAGLTPKFKDIQTLCSNLTYAMSGPPIFPHKETAPGVELYAPPVPEFAVQAVKANATHFSDEKASSIVIVISGSAHFKAGSLNLAVHRGDVIFMSAAATHVEINNPSSDFACYRAFTPKP
;
A
#
# COMPACT_ATOMS: atom_id res chain seq x y z
N MET A 1 0.36 13.95 -32.11
CA MET A 1 1.49 13.52 -31.28
C MET A 1 1.08 12.23 -30.58
N SER A 2 1.88 11.18 -30.66
CA SER A 2 1.56 9.93 -29.96
C SER A 2 2.54 9.73 -28.80
N LEU A 3 2.00 9.30 -27.66
CA LEU A 3 2.77 9.12 -26.43
C LEU A 3 3.71 7.92 -26.52
N VAL A 4 3.46 6.98 -27.44
CA VAL A 4 4.26 5.79 -27.69
C VAL A 4 4.27 5.53 -29.20
N ASP A 5 5.36 5.89 -29.88
CA ASP A 5 5.41 5.90 -31.36
C ASP A 5 6.11 4.67 -31.94
N ASN A 6 6.72 3.84 -31.10
CA ASN A 6 7.64 2.83 -31.57
C ASN A 6 7.06 1.44 -31.28
N SER A 7 6.66 0.76 -32.35
CA SER A 7 5.95 -0.53 -32.30
C SER A 7 6.82 -1.63 -31.69
N ASP A 8 8.13 -1.42 -31.68
CA ASP A 8 9.10 -2.41 -31.25
C ASP A 8 9.19 -2.49 -29.72
N GLU A 9 9.05 -1.40 -28.97
CA GLU A 9 8.95 -1.45 -27.51
C GLU A 9 7.68 -2.17 -27.07
N LEU A 10 6.56 -1.95 -27.76
CA LEU A 10 5.31 -2.67 -27.45
C LEU A 10 5.44 -4.18 -27.72
N LYS A 11 6.15 -4.58 -28.78
CA LYS A 11 6.46 -5.99 -29.04
C LYS A 11 7.42 -6.55 -27.98
N ASN A 12 8.43 -5.77 -27.60
CA ASN A 12 9.44 -6.19 -26.63
C ASN A 12 8.88 -6.33 -25.21
N LEU A 13 7.78 -5.64 -24.86
CA LEU A 13 7.04 -5.90 -23.61
C LEU A 13 6.56 -7.35 -23.49
N LEU A 14 6.33 -8.02 -24.61
CA LEU A 14 5.90 -9.43 -24.67
C LEU A 14 7.09 -10.39 -24.89
N GLY A 15 8.32 -9.87 -24.85
CA GLY A 15 9.55 -10.62 -24.99
C GLY A 15 10.03 -11.26 -23.69
N ASP A 16 11.32 -11.57 -23.61
CA ASP A 16 11.94 -12.03 -22.37
C ASP A 16 11.95 -10.94 -21.28
N GLU A 17 12.21 -11.35 -20.03
CA GLU A 17 12.12 -10.46 -18.87
C GLU A 17 13.03 -9.21 -19.01
N ALA A 18 14.24 -9.38 -19.51
CA ALA A 18 15.21 -8.29 -19.66
C ALA A 18 14.76 -7.29 -20.73
N GLY A 19 14.32 -7.79 -21.89
CA GLY A 19 13.78 -6.99 -22.99
C GLY A 19 12.51 -6.26 -22.60
N ALA A 20 11.58 -6.94 -21.93
CA ALA A 20 10.33 -6.37 -21.46
C ALA A 20 10.56 -5.29 -20.40
N LYS A 21 11.49 -5.51 -19.46
CA LYS A 21 11.89 -4.50 -18.47
C LYS A 21 12.48 -3.25 -19.11
N ALA A 22 13.36 -3.42 -20.09
CA ALA A 22 13.94 -2.29 -20.83
C ALA A 22 12.88 -1.52 -21.63
N ALA A 23 11.95 -2.23 -22.28
CA ALA A 23 10.84 -1.64 -23.01
C ALA A 23 9.89 -0.87 -22.08
N LEU A 24 9.51 -1.46 -20.93
CA LEU A 24 8.68 -0.82 -19.92
C LEU A 24 9.32 0.48 -19.41
N LYS A 25 10.63 0.45 -19.13
CA LYS A 25 11.36 1.66 -18.72
C LYS A 25 11.27 2.77 -19.77
N LYS A 26 11.47 2.45 -21.05
CA LYS A 26 11.37 3.42 -22.15
C LYS A 26 9.96 3.98 -22.27
N ILE A 27 8.94 3.12 -22.25
CA ILE A 27 7.52 3.51 -22.36
C ILE A 27 7.13 4.42 -21.19
N PHE A 28 7.43 3.99 -19.96
CA PHE A 28 7.14 4.76 -18.75
C PHE A 28 7.84 6.13 -18.81
N THR A 29 9.13 6.16 -19.13
CA THR A 29 9.91 7.41 -19.21
C THR A 29 9.34 8.36 -20.26
N LYS A 30 8.97 7.86 -21.44
CA LYS A 30 8.41 8.69 -22.51
C LYS A 30 7.06 9.30 -22.10
N ILE A 31 6.17 8.51 -21.52
CA ILE A 31 4.87 9.00 -21.05
C ILE A 31 5.07 10.03 -19.93
N TRP A 32 5.84 9.70 -18.90
CA TRP A 32 6.00 10.58 -17.72
C TRP A 32 6.82 11.85 -17.98
N SER A 33 7.65 11.88 -19.03
CA SER A 33 8.42 13.06 -19.43
C SER A 33 7.73 13.91 -20.52
N SER A 34 6.54 13.50 -20.99
CA SER A 34 5.77 14.28 -21.96
C SER A 34 5.22 15.57 -21.34
N SER A 35 4.92 16.57 -22.18
CA SER A 35 4.38 17.84 -21.69
C SER A 35 3.03 17.64 -20.98
N PRO A 36 2.72 18.44 -19.94
CA PRO A 36 1.40 18.39 -19.30
C PRO A 36 0.25 18.58 -20.29
N GLU A 37 0.44 19.41 -21.32
CA GLU A 37 -0.54 19.67 -22.37
C GLU A 37 -0.80 18.43 -23.22
N ASP A 38 0.25 17.74 -23.67
CA ASP A 38 0.13 16.51 -24.46
C ASP A 38 -0.54 15.39 -23.65
N ILE A 39 -0.18 15.27 -22.37
CA ILE A 39 -0.81 14.32 -21.46
C ILE A 39 -2.29 14.64 -21.29
N ALA A 40 -2.65 15.90 -21.01
CA ALA A 40 -4.05 16.29 -20.84
C ALA A 40 -4.88 15.98 -22.10
N ILE A 41 -4.35 16.28 -23.29
CA ILE A 41 -5.00 15.96 -24.57
C ILE A 41 -5.16 14.44 -24.74
N ALA A 42 -4.12 13.66 -24.45
CA ALA A 42 -4.15 12.22 -24.59
C ALA A 42 -5.14 11.57 -23.61
N VAL A 43 -5.16 12.00 -22.36
CA VAL A 43 -6.09 11.54 -21.34
C VAL A 43 -7.53 11.87 -21.72
N GLN A 44 -7.80 13.10 -22.18
CA GLN A 44 -9.14 13.49 -22.65
C GLN A 44 -9.62 12.62 -23.81
N LYS A 45 -8.77 12.41 -24.82
CA LYS A 45 -9.10 11.56 -25.98
C LYS A 45 -9.37 10.12 -25.55
N TYR A 46 -8.50 9.57 -24.71
CA TYR A 46 -8.62 8.19 -24.24
C TYR A 46 -9.90 7.99 -23.42
N THR A 47 -10.15 8.86 -22.44
CA THR A 47 -11.34 8.77 -21.57
C THR A 47 -12.64 9.08 -22.30
N HIS A 48 -12.62 9.92 -23.34
CA HIS A 48 -13.77 10.09 -24.23
C HIS A 48 -14.10 8.79 -24.98
N ARG A 49 -13.10 8.12 -25.54
CA ARG A 49 -13.28 6.81 -26.20
C ARG A 49 -13.81 5.75 -25.23
N LEU A 50 -13.28 5.69 -24.01
CA LEU A 50 -13.69 4.71 -23.00
C LEU A 50 -15.18 4.79 -22.62
N LYS A 51 -15.85 5.94 -22.81
CA LYS A 51 -17.29 6.08 -22.54
C LYS A 51 -18.17 5.30 -23.52
N GLU A 52 -17.63 4.99 -24.71
CA GLU A 52 -18.31 4.24 -25.76
C GLU A 52 -17.97 2.73 -25.71
N GLU A 53 -16.99 2.35 -24.89
CA GLU A 53 -16.57 0.95 -24.71
C GLU A 53 -17.37 0.29 -23.56
N PRO A 54 -17.52 -1.05 -23.54
CA PRO A 54 -18.13 -1.75 -22.41
C PRO A 54 -17.41 -1.46 -21.08
N SER A 55 -18.18 -1.14 -20.04
CA SER A 55 -17.63 -0.89 -18.70
C SER A 55 -16.93 -2.14 -18.13
N THR A 56 -15.74 -1.92 -17.62
CA THR A 56 -14.92 -2.86 -16.86
C THR A 56 -14.39 -2.18 -15.60
N LYS A 57 -13.93 -2.95 -14.62
CA LYS A 57 -13.27 -2.41 -13.42
C LYS A 57 -12.11 -1.46 -13.74
N LEU A 58 -11.38 -1.73 -14.83
CA LEU A 58 -10.25 -0.90 -15.27
C LEU A 58 -10.72 0.42 -15.88
N THR A 59 -11.69 0.37 -16.81
CA THR A 59 -12.22 1.58 -17.45
C THR A 59 -12.92 2.49 -16.45
N ASP A 60 -13.68 1.91 -15.52
CA ASP A 60 -14.35 2.65 -14.45
C ASP A 60 -13.33 3.35 -13.54
N LEU A 61 -12.22 2.67 -13.21
CA LEU A 61 -11.13 3.27 -12.46
C LEU A 61 -10.49 4.44 -13.21
N ILE A 62 -10.17 4.28 -14.50
CA ILE A 62 -9.55 5.33 -15.31
C ILE A 62 -10.48 6.54 -15.42
N LEU A 63 -11.78 6.33 -15.66
CA LEU A 63 -12.77 7.40 -15.70
C LEU A 63 -12.93 8.11 -14.34
N ARG A 64 -12.87 7.37 -13.23
CA ARG A 64 -12.85 7.94 -11.88
C ARG A 64 -11.60 8.81 -11.67
N LEU A 65 -10.41 8.29 -11.98
CA LEU A 65 -9.15 9.03 -11.83
C LEU A 65 -9.15 10.30 -12.69
N GLN A 66 -9.69 10.26 -13.91
CA GLN A 66 -9.82 11.46 -14.73
C GLN A 66 -10.76 12.51 -14.12
N ARG A 67 -11.80 12.09 -13.40
CA ARG A 67 -12.71 13.02 -12.72
C ARG A 67 -12.03 13.65 -11.51
N GLU A 68 -11.24 12.89 -10.76
CA GLU A 68 -10.55 13.33 -9.54
C GLU A 68 -9.27 14.13 -9.84
N PHE A 69 -8.56 13.77 -10.90
CA PHE A 69 -7.30 14.36 -11.36
C PHE A 69 -7.33 14.66 -12.86
N PRO A 70 -8.12 15.66 -13.32
CA PRO A 70 -8.31 15.93 -14.72
C PRO A 70 -7.01 16.22 -15.47
N GLY A 71 -6.68 15.38 -16.45
CA GLY A 71 -5.50 15.54 -17.30
C GLY A 71 -4.16 15.17 -16.65
N ASP A 72 -4.17 14.54 -15.46
CA ASP A 72 -2.93 14.09 -14.82
C ASP A 72 -2.41 12.79 -15.46
N VAL A 73 -1.07 12.65 -15.57
CA VAL A 73 -0.41 11.46 -16.14
C VAL A 73 -0.74 10.17 -15.39
N GLY A 74 -1.01 10.27 -14.09
CA GLY A 74 -1.42 9.17 -13.23
C GLY A 74 -2.74 8.52 -13.64
N VAL A 75 -3.55 9.15 -14.49
CA VAL A 75 -4.74 8.53 -15.09
C VAL A 75 -4.37 7.32 -15.95
N PHE A 76 -3.15 7.27 -16.50
CA PHE A 76 -2.63 6.11 -17.23
C PHE A 76 -2.04 5.02 -16.32
N ALA A 77 -1.83 5.29 -15.02
CA ALA A 77 -1.20 4.33 -14.11
C ALA A 77 -1.91 2.95 -14.06
N PRO A 78 -3.26 2.84 -14.10
CA PRO A 78 -3.94 1.54 -14.12
C PRO A 78 -3.62 0.66 -15.35
N LEU A 79 -3.05 1.24 -16.42
CA LEU A 79 -2.61 0.47 -17.60
C LEU A 79 -1.28 -0.24 -17.36
N LEU A 80 -0.49 0.23 -16.39
CA LEU A 80 0.87 -0.24 -16.13
C LEU A 80 1.01 -0.91 -14.75
N LEU A 81 0.11 -0.61 -13.81
CA LEU A 81 0.17 -1.08 -12.44
C LEU A 81 -0.98 -2.03 -12.13
N ASN A 82 -0.73 -3.00 -11.25
CA ASN A 82 -1.75 -3.91 -10.76
C ASN A 82 -2.85 -3.15 -10.01
N TYR A 83 -4.10 -3.28 -10.46
CA TYR A 83 -5.28 -2.83 -9.73
C TYR A 83 -5.91 -4.02 -8.97
N PHE A 84 -5.84 -3.98 -7.64
CA PHE A 84 -6.35 -5.04 -6.77
C PHE A 84 -6.98 -4.46 -5.51
N VAL A 85 -7.75 -5.29 -4.80
CA VAL A 85 -8.45 -4.92 -3.56
C VAL A 85 -8.04 -5.89 -2.46
N LEU A 86 -7.59 -5.34 -1.33
CA LEU A 86 -7.36 -6.10 -0.11
C LEU A 86 -8.68 -6.25 0.65
N LYS A 87 -8.99 -7.48 1.06
CA LYS A 87 -10.06 -7.76 2.02
C LYS A 87 -9.58 -7.45 3.46
N PRO A 88 -10.47 -7.22 4.43
CA PRO A 88 -10.07 -7.08 5.83
C PRO A 88 -9.18 -8.24 6.29
N GLY A 89 -8.03 -7.92 6.90
CA GLY A 89 -7.01 -8.89 7.32
C GLY A 89 -6.04 -9.33 6.21
N GLN A 90 -6.19 -8.86 4.97
CA GLN A 90 -5.14 -8.99 3.96
C GLN A 90 -4.19 -7.81 4.05
N ALA A 91 -2.92 -8.06 3.78
CA ALA A 91 -1.88 -7.04 3.78
C ALA A 91 -1.13 -7.00 2.44
N SER A 92 -0.41 -5.92 2.24
CA SER A 92 0.54 -5.76 1.15
C SER A 92 1.84 -5.18 1.70
N PHE A 93 2.97 -5.62 1.16
CA PHE A 93 4.28 -5.05 1.44
C PHE A 93 4.78 -4.34 0.19
N LEU A 94 5.08 -3.05 0.34
CA LEU A 94 5.51 -2.18 -0.75
C LEU A 94 7.00 -1.92 -0.59
N GLY A 95 7.79 -2.60 -1.42
CA GLY A 95 9.24 -2.47 -1.39
C GLY A 95 9.72 -1.11 -1.92
N PRO A 96 10.99 -0.76 -1.68
CA PRO A 96 11.56 0.47 -2.21
C PRO A 96 11.50 0.47 -3.75
N ASN A 97 11.34 1.67 -4.32
CA ASN A 97 11.38 1.89 -5.76
C ASN A 97 10.30 1.14 -6.58
N GLN A 98 9.15 0.85 -5.95
CA GLN A 98 7.96 0.33 -6.59
C GLN A 98 6.85 1.38 -6.53
N PRO A 99 6.29 1.83 -7.67
CA PRO A 99 5.25 2.85 -7.66
C PRO A 99 3.93 2.24 -7.19
N HIS A 100 3.23 2.94 -6.32
CA HIS A 100 1.96 2.51 -5.76
C HIS A 100 1.07 3.72 -5.42
N ALA A 101 -0.23 3.49 -5.29
CA ALA A 101 -1.19 4.49 -4.85
C ALA A 101 -2.35 3.81 -4.12
N TYR A 102 -2.70 4.33 -2.94
CA TYR A 102 -3.95 3.96 -2.29
C TYR A 102 -5.09 4.78 -2.88
N LEU A 103 -6.16 4.08 -3.28
CA LEU A 103 -7.26 4.68 -4.04
C LEU A 103 -8.51 4.90 -3.19
N SER A 104 -8.80 3.99 -2.25
CA SER A 104 -9.99 4.06 -1.40
C SER A 104 -9.95 3.00 -0.30
N GLY A 105 -10.59 3.28 0.84
CA GLY A 105 -10.75 2.36 1.97
C GLY A 105 -9.90 2.77 3.18
N ASP A 106 -10.06 2.01 4.26
CA ASP A 106 -9.32 2.19 5.52
C ASP A 106 -8.28 1.08 5.66
N CYS A 107 -7.07 1.41 6.09
CA CYS A 107 -6.02 0.44 6.35
C CYS A 107 -5.14 0.83 7.54
N ILE A 108 -4.44 -0.17 8.08
CA ILE A 108 -3.31 0.06 8.97
C ILE A 108 -2.06 0.15 8.09
N GLU A 109 -1.37 1.28 8.18
CA GLU A 109 -0.10 1.51 7.52
C GLU A 109 1.03 1.57 8.55
N CYS A 110 2.10 0.83 8.29
CA CYS A 110 3.32 0.89 9.06
C CYS A 110 4.50 1.02 8.09
N MET A 111 5.39 1.96 8.39
CA MET A 111 6.50 2.32 7.52
C MET A 111 7.73 2.64 8.35
N ALA A 112 8.90 2.55 7.72
CA ALA A 112 10.12 3.10 8.31
C ALA A 112 9.98 4.61 8.51
N CYS A 113 10.70 5.18 9.49
CA CYS A 113 10.71 6.62 9.75
C CYS A 113 11.40 7.39 8.61
N SER A 114 10.67 7.66 7.53
CA SER A 114 11.14 8.36 6.34
C SER A 114 9.99 9.09 5.65
N ASP A 115 10.21 10.35 5.30
CA ASP A 115 9.27 11.14 4.50
C ASP A 115 9.71 11.26 3.02
N ASN A 116 10.69 10.47 2.59
CA ASN A 116 11.18 10.49 1.22
C ASN A 116 10.13 9.92 0.27
N THR A 117 9.48 10.81 -0.50
CA THR A 117 8.46 10.43 -1.48
C THR A 117 8.75 11.04 -2.83
N ILE A 118 8.97 10.18 -3.84
CA ILE A 118 8.99 10.59 -5.25
C ILE A 118 7.60 10.34 -5.82
N ARG A 119 6.95 11.41 -6.30
CA ARG A 119 5.57 11.35 -6.80
C ARG A 119 5.54 11.02 -8.28
N ALA A 120 4.68 10.06 -8.65
CA ALA A 120 4.48 9.66 -10.04
C ALA A 120 3.25 10.31 -10.70
N GLY A 121 2.28 10.82 -9.96
CA GLY A 121 1.04 11.33 -10.55
C GLY A 121 -0.05 11.45 -9.50
N LEU A 122 -1.27 11.71 -9.96
CA LEU A 122 -2.46 11.91 -9.13
C LEU A 122 -2.21 12.97 -8.06
N THR A 123 -1.54 14.06 -8.45
CA THR A 123 -1.13 15.09 -7.50
C THR A 123 -0.81 16.42 -8.18
N PRO A 124 -1.22 17.55 -7.58
CA PRO A 124 -0.79 18.87 -8.02
C PRO A 124 0.64 19.20 -7.56
N LYS A 125 1.22 18.40 -6.65
CA LYS A 125 2.55 18.64 -6.09
C LYS A 125 3.66 18.36 -7.12
N PHE A 126 4.86 18.83 -6.82
CA PHE A 126 6.06 18.59 -7.61
C PHE A 126 6.32 17.09 -7.84
N LYS A 127 6.72 16.75 -9.06
CA LYS A 127 7.04 15.41 -9.54
C LYS A 127 8.47 15.44 -10.11
N ASP A 128 9.41 14.82 -9.40
CA ASP A 128 10.78 14.65 -9.89
C ASP A 128 10.85 13.46 -10.85
N ILE A 129 10.50 13.71 -12.12
CA ILE A 129 10.38 12.66 -13.15
C ILE A 129 11.71 11.98 -13.45
N GLN A 130 12.81 12.73 -13.41
CA GLN A 130 14.14 12.18 -13.68
C GLN A 130 14.52 11.18 -12.58
N THR A 131 14.40 11.58 -11.32
CA THR A 131 14.71 10.70 -10.19
C THR A 131 13.77 9.50 -10.16
N LEU A 132 12.47 9.70 -10.42
CA LEU A 132 11.48 8.64 -10.55
C LEU A 132 11.93 7.57 -11.55
N CYS A 133 12.16 7.95 -12.81
CA CYS A 133 12.47 6.98 -13.87
C CYS A 133 13.85 6.31 -13.68
N SER A 134 14.76 6.96 -12.96
CA SER A 134 16.08 6.38 -12.65
C SER A 134 16.02 5.33 -11.54
N ASN A 135 15.17 5.51 -10.53
CA ASN A 135 15.14 4.68 -9.34
C ASN A 135 14.23 3.45 -9.46
N LEU A 136 13.16 3.51 -10.27
CA LEU A 136 12.20 2.42 -10.40
C LEU A 136 12.86 1.09 -10.77
N THR A 137 12.43 0.01 -10.11
CA THR A 137 12.95 -1.35 -10.39
C THR A 137 12.46 -1.91 -11.72
N TYR A 138 11.30 -1.45 -12.20
CA TYR A 138 10.58 -1.98 -13.37
C TYR A 138 10.35 -3.49 -13.30
N ALA A 139 10.29 -4.06 -12.09
CA ALA A 139 9.92 -5.45 -11.89
C ALA A 139 8.44 -5.65 -12.25
N MET A 140 8.16 -6.65 -13.09
CA MET A 140 6.80 -7.01 -13.48
C MET A 140 6.36 -8.23 -12.68
N SER A 141 5.63 -7.97 -11.59
CA SER A 141 5.09 -9.00 -10.72
C SER A 141 3.58 -8.89 -10.61
N GLY A 142 2.94 -9.93 -10.09
CA GLY A 142 1.54 -9.85 -9.68
C GLY A 142 1.34 -8.89 -8.50
N PRO A 143 0.08 -8.75 -8.02
CA PRO A 143 -0.24 -7.96 -6.83
C PRO A 143 0.64 -8.35 -5.62
N PRO A 144 1.24 -7.39 -4.91
CA PRO A 144 2.17 -7.65 -3.80
C PRO A 144 1.42 -8.04 -2.51
N ILE A 145 0.68 -9.15 -2.54
CA ILE A 145 -0.03 -9.68 -1.36
C ILE A 145 0.98 -10.22 -0.36
N PHE A 146 0.88 -9.76 0.88
CA PHE A 146 1.76 -10.17 1.97
C PHE A 146 0.99 -11.07 2.95
N PRO A 147 1.43 -12.34 3.17
CA PRO A 147 0.75 -13.25 4.07
C PRO A 147 1.06 -12.94 5.54
N HIS A 148 0.10 -13.22 6.42
CA HIS A 148 0.35 -13.25 7.87
C HIS A 148 0.66 -14.67 8.35
N LYS A 149 1.21 -14.76 9.55
CA LYS A 149 1.39 -16.00 10.31
C LYS A 149 0.60 -15.92 11.60
N GLU A 150 -0.27 -16.90 11.87
CA GLU A 150 -0.89 -17.02 13.19
C GLU A 150 0.15 -17.51 14.20
N THR A 151 0.39 -16.73 15.26
CA THR A 151 1.40 -17.03 16.29
C THR A 151 0.79 -17.54 17.59
N ALA A 152 -0.48 -17.25 17.82
CA ALA A 152 -1.30 -17.72 18.93
C ALA A 152 -2.79 -17.54 18.56
N PRO A 153 -3.75 -18.17 19.26
CA PRO A 153 -5.17 -17.95 19.02
C PRO A 153 -5.51 -16.46 19.02
N GLY A 154 -5.98 -15.95 17.87
CA GLY A 154 -6.37 -14.54 17.74
C GLY A 154 -5.23 -13.55 17.54
N VAL A 155 -4.00 -14.03 17.31
CA VAL A 155 -2.83 -13.19 17.07
C VAL A 155 -2.21 -13.54 15.72
N GLU A 156 -2.29 -12.59 14.78
CA GLU A 156 -1.75 -12.71 13.41
C GLU A 156 -0.57 -11.76 13.25
N LEU A 157 0.60 -12.29 12.89
CA LEU A 157 1.84 -11.55 12.68
C LEU A 157 2.07 -11.25 11.20
N TYR A 158 2.31 -9.98 10.90
CA TYR A 158 2.75 -9.44 9.62
C TYR A 158 4.20 -8.94 9.78
N ALA A 159 5.17 -9.70 9.28
CA ALA A 159 6.60 -9.43 9.45
C ALA A 159 7.31 -9.32 8.08
N PRO A 160 7.22 -8.17 7.39
CA PRO A 160 7.94 -7.96 6.14
C PRO A 160 9.46 -8.11 6.32
N PRO A 161 10.22 -8.36 5.24
CA PRO A 161 11.66 -8.62 5.30
C PRO A 161 12.48 -7.34 5.51
N VAL A 162 12.14 -6.58 6.55
CA VAL A 162 12.72 -5.29 6.92
C VAL A 162 12.90 -5.23 8.44
N PRO A 163 14.00 -4.67 8.95
CA PRO A 163 14.26 -4.64 10.39
C PRO A 163 13.42 -3.59 11.15
N GLU A 164 12.85 -2.61 10.47
CA GLU A 164 12.26 -1.43 11.09
C GLU A 164 10.96 -1.73 11.84
N PHE A 165 10.14 -2.65 11.34
CA PHE A 165 8.81 -2.91 11.90
C PHE A 165 8.26 -4.31 11.60
N ALA A 166 7.38 -4.74 12.51
CA ALA A 166 6.42 -5.81 12.34
C ALA A 166 5.08 -5.36 12.96
N VAL A 167 3.97 -5.96 12.51
CA VAL A 167 2.63 -5.63 12.98
C VAL A 167 1.93 -6.90 13.41
N GLN A 168 1.30 -6.90 14.59
CA GLN A 168 0.40 -7.95 15.04
C GLN A 168 -1.05 -7.45 15.01
N ALA A 169 -1.95 -8.19 14.36
CA ALA A 169 -3.37 -8.04 14.58
C ALA A 169 -3.78 -8.93 15.76
N VAL A 170 -4.51 -8.36 16.72
CA VAL A 170 -4.95 -9.03 17.94
C VAL A 170 -6.48 -8.93 18.01
N LYS A 171 -7.14 -10.09 18.08
CA LYS A 171 -8.60 -10.24 17.98
C LYS A 171 -9.22 -10.73 19.29
N ALA A 172 -10.55 -10.74 19.37
CA ALA A 172 -11.32 -11.08 20.57
C ALA A 172 -10.98 -12.43 21.24
N ASN A 173 -10.43 -13.40 20.51
CA ASN A 173 -10.01 -14.70 21.04
C ASN A 173 -8.58 -14.72 21.62
N ALA A 174 -7.83 -13.62 21.53
CA ALA A 174 -6.53 -13.49 22.18
C ALA A 174 -6.70 -13.22 23.68
N THR A 175 -5.90 -13.91 24.50
CA THR A 175 -5.93 -13.76 25.98
C THR A 175 -4.80 -12.90 26.51
N HIS A 176 -3.76 -12.65 25.70
CA HIS A 176 -2.60 -11.85 26.06
C HIS A 176 -1.89 -11.35 24.80
N PHE A 177 -1.10 -10.30 24.95
CA PHE A 177 -0.12 -9.89 23.94
C PHE A 177 1.13 -10.77 24.04
N SER A 178 1.80 -10.95 22.90
CA SER A 178 3.13 -11.55 22.83
C SER A 178 4.16 -10.75 23.64
N ASP A 179 5.09 -11.46 24.29
CA ASP A 179 6.17 -10.87 25.08
C ASP A 179 7.34 -10.36 24.21
N GLU A 180 7.02 -9.53 23.21
CA GLU A 180 8.02 -8.84 22.41
C GLU A 180 8.81 -7.89 23.31
N LYS A 181 10.13 -8.06 23.38
CA LYS A 181 11.02 -7.12 24.11
C LYS A 181 11.31 -5.89 23.25
N ALA A 182 10.24 -5.24 22.80
CA ALA A 182 10.26 -4.06 21.97
C ALA A 182 9.16 -3.10 22.44
N SER A 183 9.47 -1.81 22.44
CA SER A 183 8.45 -0.80 22.62
C SER A 183 7.51 -0.82 21.42
N SER A 184 6.23 -0.62 21.66
CA SER A 184 5.20 -0.82 20.65
C SER A 184 4.06 0.17 20.80
N ILE A 185 3.35 0.40 19.70
CA ILE A 185 2.14 1.22 19.64
C ILE A 185 0.99 0.28 19.31
N VAL A 186 -0.05 0.29 20.12
CA VAL A 186 -1.30 -0.45 19.90
C VAL A 186 -2.39 0.53 19.54
N ILE A 187 -3.11 0.29 18.44
CA ILE A 187 -4.33 1.02 18.08
C ILE A 187 -5.53 0.07 18.10
N VAL A 188 -6.58 0.43 18.84
CA VAL A 188 -7.84 -0.32 18.85
C VAL A 188 -8.72 0.17 17.72
N ILE A 189 -9.04 -0.68 16.75
CA ILE A 189 -9.82 -0.29 15.58
C ILE A 189 -11.30 -0.68 15.69
N SER A 190 -11.65 -1.61 16.59
CA SER A 190 -12.99 -2.11 16.80
C SER A 190 -13.17 -2.67 18.21
N GLY A 191 -14.40 -2.60 18.72
CA GLY A 191 -14.76 -3.15 20.03
C GLY A 191 -14.10 -2.47 21.24
N SER A 192 -14.03 -3.22 22.34
CA SER A 192 -13.41 -2.83 23.60
C SER A 192 -12.80 -4.01 24.34
N ALA A 193 -11.86 -3.75 25.25
CA ALA A 193 -11.24 -4.75 26.11
C ALA A 193 -10.64 -4.09 27.37
N HIS A 194 -10.07 -4.89 28.26
CA HIS A 194 -9.23 -4.44 29.38
C HIS A 194 -7.82 -5.00 29.25
N PHE A 195 -6.82 -4.13 29.16
CA PHE A 195 -5.41 -4.54 29.17
C PHE A 195 -4.88 -4.52 30.59
N LYS A 196 -4.41 -5.67 31.08
CA LYS A 196 -3.89 -5.81 32.44
C LYS A 196 -2.40 -6.13 32.41
N ALA A 197 -1.61 -5.34 33.13
CA ALA A 197 -0.17 -5.51 33.27
C ALA A 197 0.25 -5.18 34.71
N GLY A 198 0.58 -6.19 35.51
CA GLY A 198 0.84 -6.00 36.94
C GLY A 198 -0.37 -5.39 37.66
N SER A 199 -0.19 -4.21 38.27
CA SER A 199 -1.27 -3.44 38.91
C SER A 199 -2.04 -2.53 37.96
N LEU A 200 -1.56 -2.33 36.73
CA LEU A 200 -2.25 -1.52 35.73
C LEU A 200 -3.42 -2.33 35.15
N ASN A 201 -4.59 -1.70 35.09
CA ASN A 201 -5.76 -2.21 34.38
C ASN A 201 -6.35 -1.07 33.55
N LEU A 202 -6.20 -1.15 32.24
CA LEU A 202 -6.57 -0.09 31.31
C LEU A 202 -7.77 -0.55 30.47
N ALA A 203 -8.92 0.10 30.65
CA ALA A 203 -10.05 -0.06 29.73
C ALA A 203 -9.71 0.62 28.40
N VAL A 204 -9.91 -0.09 27.29
CA VAL A 204 -9.63 0.40 25.94
C VAL A 204 -10.83 0.20 25.04
N HIS A 205 -11.02 1.12 24.10
CA HIS A 205 -12.13 1.16 23.15
C HIS A 205 -11.63 1.59 21.77
N ARG A 206 -12.43 1.36 20.73
CA ARG A 206 -12.15 1.85 19.38
C ARG A 206 -11.68 3.30 19.37
N GLY A 207 -10.54 3.55 18.74
CA GLY A 207 -9.90 4.87 18.62
C GLY A 207 -8.75 5.07 19.61
N ASP A 208 -8.65 4.26 20.67
CA ASP A 208 -7.57 4.39 21.63
C ASP A 208 -6.23 3.95 21.04
N VAL A 209 -5.19 4.72 21.34
CA VAL A 209 -3.79 4.45 20.99
C VAL A 209 -2.97 4.34 22.27
N ILE A 210 -2.34 3.18 22.46
CA ILE A 210 -1.63 2.82 23.69
C ILE A 210 -0.16 2.59 23.36
N PHE A 211 0.72 3.28 24.08
CA PHE A 211 2.13 2.94 24.09
C PHE A 211 2.37 1.80 25.09
N MET A 212 2.99 0.72 24.61
CA MET A 212 3.40 -0.42 25.43
C MET A 212 4.92 -0.50 25.46
N SER A 213 5.50 -0.29 26.65
CA SER A 213 6.95 -0.31 26.89
C SER A 213 7.54 -1.70 26.69
N ALA A 214 8.80 -1.78 26.21
CA ALA A 214 9.57 -3.02 26.13
C ALA A 214 9.75 -3.76 27.48
N ALA A 215 9.56 -3.05 28.60
CA ALA A 215 9.59 -3.62 29.94
C ALA A 215 8.25 -4.24 30.37
N ALA A 216 7.16 -3.96 29.65
CA ALA A 216 5.88 -4.61 29.90
C ALA A 216 5.99 -6.08 29.48
N THR A 217 5.65 -6.97 30.39
CA THR A 217 5.60 -8.41 30.14
C THR A 217 4.26 -8.94 30.65
N HIS A 218 3.74 -9.98 30.02
CA HIS A 218 2.48 -10.62 30.40
C HIS A 218 1.31 -9.63 30.42
N VAL A 219 1.12 -8.91 29.31
CA VAL A 219 -0.04 -8.03 29.14
C VAL A 219 -1.26 -8.88 28.77
N GLU A 220 -2.14 -9.11 29.74
CA GLU A 220 -3.39 -9.86 29.56
C GLU A 220 -4.45 -9.02 28.85
N ILE A 221 -5.30 -9.68 28.07
CA ILE A 221 -6.46 -9.11 27.41
C ILE A 221 -7.70 -9.72 28.06
N ASN A 222 -8.41 -8.90 28.83
CA ASN A 222 -9.55 -9.32 29.63
C ASN A 222 -10.84 -8.71 29.07
N ASN A 223 -11.93 -9.48 29.13
CA ASN A 223 -13.27 -9.08 28.72
C ASN A 223 -13.34 -8.40 27.33
N PRO A 224 -12.72 -8.97 26.27
CA PRO A 224 -12.87 -8.40 24.93
C PRO A 224 -14.32 -8.51 24.46
N SER A 225 -14.83 -7.47 23.82
CA SER A 225 -16.09 -7.55 23.07
C SER A 225 -15.94 -8.51 21.88
N SER A 226 -17.05 -9.03 21.37
CA SER A 226 -17.03 -10.01 20.26
C SER A 226 -16.41 -9.46 18.97
N ASP A 227 -16.46 -8.15 18.77
CA ASP A 227 -15.91 -7.42 17.63
C ASP A 227 -14.53 -6.78 17.93
N PHE A 228 -13.90 -7.12 19.06
CA PHE A 228 -12.62 -6.54 19.46
C PHE A 228 -11.52 -6.84 18.44
N ALA A 229 -10.84 -5.79 17.99
CA ALA A 229 -9.66 -5.87 17.15
C ALA A 229 -8.72 -4.69 17.41
N CYS A 230 -7.44 -4.98 17.62
CA CYS A 230 -6.39 -3.97 17.69
C CYS A 230 -5.17 -4.40 16.85
N TYR A 231 -4.33 -3.43 16.50
CA TYR A 231 -3.07 -3.65 15.80
C TYR A 231 -1.91 -3.10 16.63
N ARG A 232 -0.89 -3.93 16.84
CA ARG A 232 0.34 -3.59 17.56
C ARG A 232 1.50 -3.50 16.58
N ALA A 233 2.06 -2.30 16.40
CA ALA A 233 3.29 -2.08 15.64
C ALA A 233 4.50 -2.04 16.59
N PHE A 234 5.57 -2.73 16.24
CA PHE A 234 6.80 -2.82 17.03
C PHE A 234 8.01 -3.08 16.13
N THR A 235 9.20 -2.76 16.61
CA THR A 235 10.46 -3.11 15.93
C THR A 235 10.87 -4.53 16.31
N PRO A 236 10.96 -5.48 15.36
CA PRO A 236 11.41 -6.84 15.65
C PRO A 236 12.87 -6.83 16.09
N LYS A 237 13.26 -7.82 16.90
CA LYS A 237 14.69 -8.00 17.19
C LYS A 237 15.44 -8.46 15.93
N PRO A 238 16.68 -7.99 15.72
CA PRO A 238 17.57 -8.55 14.71
C PRO A 238 17.85 -10.04 14.95
#